data_AF-A0A2M7CLJ1-F1
#
_entry.id   AF-A0A2M7CLJ1-F1
#
_cell.length_a   1.000
_cell.length_b   1.000
_cell.length_c   1.000
_cell.angle_alpha   90.00
_cell.angle_beta   90.00
_cell.angle_gamma   90.00
#
_symmetry.space_group_name_H-M   'P 1'
#
loop_
_entity.id
_entity.type
_entity.pdbx_description
1 polymer ?
#
loop_
_entity_poly.entity_id
_entity_poly.type
_entity_poly.pdbx_seq_one_letter_code
_entity_poly.pdbx_strand_id
1 'polypeptide(L)'
;MLITPAGLCKGRMDADDLLIVDLRGNVLASANDRRPSTETPMHLEVYKLRPDVRAVIHAHPIFATALTVAGLDFPDDILPEVALTLGHVPVSAYATPSSHEDAEVVRPLIRDHDAILLRQHGSLTVGKNLEEALIHLERLEHVAEVFHHARQLGGVARIPPEELRKLANSKLLRHCEEGALPGAARQGRCPDEAIPKGDAVSSDQGIASHPSTSGVPSAQDARNDGRRQSPRSKS
;
A
#
# COMPACT_ATOMS: atom_id res chain seq x y z
N MET A 1 -3.98 5.81 24.70
CA MET A 1 -3.28 5.26 23.53
C MET A 1 -1.83 5.71 23.58
N LEU A 2 -0.87 4.81 23.38
CA LEU A 2 0.51 5.17 23.10
C LEU A 2 0.67 5.43 21.60
N ILE A 3 1.35 6.50 21.22
CA ILE A 3 1.54 6.87 19.80
C ILE A 3 2.93 7.45 19.56
N THR A 4 3.44 7.24 18.34
CA THR A 4 4.70 7.82 17.87
C THR A 4 4.61 9.34 17.71
N PRO A 5 5.71 10.07 17.93
CA PRO A 5 5.78 11.51 17.68
C PRO A 5 5.73 11.84 16.19
N ALA A 6 5.25 13.04 15.85
CA ALA A 6 5.32 13.56 14.50
C ALA A 6 6.77 13.88 14.09
N GLY A 7 7.11 13.57 12.84
CA GLY A 7 8.36 14.02 12.20
C GLY A 7 9.65 13.39 12.72
N LEU A 8 9.59 12.43 13.64
CA LEU A 8 10.78 11.73 14.14
C LEU A 8 11.07 10.50 13.28
N CYS A 9 12.35 10.28 12.96
CA CYS A 9 12.79 9.07 12.28
C CYS A 9 12.55 7.85 13.18
N LYS A 10 11.75 6.89 12.71
CA LYS A 10 11.38 5.70 13.51
C LYS A 10 12.59 4.87 13.95
N GLY A 11 13.65 4.82 13.14
CA GLY A 11 14.90 4.12 13.47
C GLY A 11 15.82 4.83 14.48
N ARG A 12 15.45 6.04 14.94
CA ARG A 12 16.19 6.84 15.93
C ARG A 12 15.30 7.21 17.12
N MET A 13 14.20 6.48 17.30
CA MET A 13 13.22 6.72 18.33
C MET A 13 13.50 5.83 19.53
N ASP A 14 13.45 6.40 20.71
CA ASP A 14 13.55 5.69 21.98
C ASP A 14 12.16 5.56 22.64
N ALA A 15 12.05 4.69 23.65
CA ALA A 15 10.77 4.49 24.35
C ALA A 15 10.22 5.79 24.97
N ASP A 16 11.10 6.68 25.42
CA ASP A 16 10.75 7.97 26.03
C ASP A 16 10.18 8.98 25.02
N ASP A 17 10.34 8.73 23.71
CA ASP A 17 9.78 9.60 22.67
C ASP A 17 8.28 9.35 22.43
N LEU A 18 7.72 8.26 22.96
CA LEU A 18 6.31 7.92 22.81
C LEU A 18 5.41 8.85 23.64
N LEU A 19 4.25 9.18 23.08
CA LEU A 19 3.25 10.03 23.74
C LEU A 19 2.06 9.21 24.21
N ILE A 20 1.46 9.64 25.33
CA ILE A 20 0.16 9.13 25.79
C ILE A 20 -0.93 10.11 25.40
N VAL A 21 -1.91 9.64 24.63
CA VAL A 21 -3.08 10.41 24.19
C VAL A 21 -4.36 9.73 24.68
N ASP A 22 -5.33 10.50 25.19
CA ASP A 22 -6.65 9.97 25.57
C ASP A 22 -7.55 9.71 24.34
N LEU A 23 -8.72 9.09 24.53
CA LEU A 23 -9.65 8.81 23.42
C LEU A 23 -10.33 10.07 22.84
N ARG A 24 -10.14 11.23 23.48
CA ARG A 24 -10.61 12.54 23.00
C ARG A 24 -9.53 13.28 22.20
N GLY A 25 -8.31 12.73 22.13
CA GLY A 25 -7.18 13.34 21.43
C GLY A 25 -6.34 14.29 22.28
N ASN A 26 -6.58 14.37 23.59
CA ASN A 26 -5.76 15.19 24.48
C ASN A 26 -4.45 14.46 24.81
N VAL A 27 -3.33 15.17 24.71
CA VAL A 27 -2.02 14.67 25.14
C VAL A 27 -1.99 14.65 26.67
N LEU A 28 -1.82 13.46 27.26
CA LEU A 28 -1.70 13.25 28.70
C LEU A 28 -0.24 13.23 29.16
N ALA A 29 0.67 12.74 28.32
CA ALA A 29 2.11 12.72 28.59
C ALA A 29 2.90 12.82 27.29
N SER A 30 3.98 13.62 27.31
CA SER A 30 4.92 13.80 26.22
C SER A 30 6.27 14.23 26.79
N ALA A 31 7.36 13.60 26.36
CA ALA A 31 8.70 14.08 26.66
C ALA A 31 9.10 15.18 25.66
N ASN A 32 9.96 16.11 26.08
CA ASN A 32 10.60 17.11 25.22
C ASN A 32 9.62 17.93 24.36
N ASP A 33 8.42 18.21 24.88
CA ASP A 33 7.34 18.95 24.19
C ASP A 33 7.03 18.42 22.78
N ARG A 34 7.22 17.11 22.56
CA ARG A 34 6.90 16.47 21.28
C ARG A 34 5.41 16.56 21.00
N ARG A 35 5.10 16.58 19.70
CA ARG A 35 3.73 16.52 19.19
C ARG A 35 3.40 15.09 18.75
N PRO A 36 2.16 14.62 18.96
CA PRO A 36 1.76 13.31 18.46
C PRO A 36 1.73 13.31 16.93
N SER A 37 1.72 12.12 16.32
CA SER A 37 1.51 11.96 14.87
C SER A 37 0.33 12.81 14.39
N THR A 38 0.47 13.45 13.23
CA THR A 38 -0.62 14.21 12.61
C THR A 38 -1.81 13.32 12.23
N GLU A 39 -1.60 12.02 12.12
CA GLU A 39 -2.63 11.01 11.84
C GLU A 39 -3.24 10.36 13.08
N THR A 40 -2.98 10.92 14.27
CA THR A 40 -3.65 10.54 15.52
C THR A 40 -5.18 10.40 15.37
N PRO A 41 -5.91 11.29 14.67
CA PRO A 41 -7.37 11.17 14.52
C PRO A 41 -7.82 9.84 13.90
N MET A 42 -7.09 9.33 12.89
CA MET A 42 -7.39 8.05 12.25
C MET A 42 -7.25 6.89 13.24
N HIS A 43 -6.15 6.84 14.00
CA HIS A 43 -5.96 5.82 15.04
C HIS A 43 -7.05 5.87 16.11
N LEU A 44 -7.45 7.07 16.56
CA LEU A 44 -8.50 7.24 17.56
C LEU A 44 -9.86 6.72 17.08
N GLU A 45 -10.21 6.93 15.80
CA GLU A 45 -11.45 6.38 15.26
C GLU A 45 -11.47 4.85 15.24
N VAL A 46 -10.33 4.21 14.93
CA VAL A 46 -10.22 2.75 15.03
C VAL A 46 -10.59 2.28 16.44
N TYR A 47 -9.94 2.85 17.47
CA TYR A 47 -10.20 2.44 18.87
C TYR A 47 -11.63 2.72 19.35
N LYS A 48 -12.29 3.75 18.80
CA LYS A 48 -13.69 4.05 19.12
C LYS A 48 -14.65 3.05 18.47
N LEU A 49 -14.34 2.59 17.26
CA LEU A 49 -15.24 1.75 16.45
C LEU A 49 -15.01 0.25 16.66
N ARG A 50 -13.80 -0.14 17.07
CA ARG A 50 -13.36 -1.53 17.26
C ARG A 50 -12.77 -1.74 18.66
N PRO A 51 -13.61 -2.01 19.68
CA PRO A 51 -13.13 -2.28 21.05
C PRO A 51 -12.25 -3.53 21.20
N ASP A 52 -12.28 -4.42 20.21
CA ASP A 52 -11.44 -5.61 20.11
C ASP A 52 -10.00 -5.31 19.67
N VAL A 53 -9.77 -4.18 19.00
CA VAL A 53 -8.46 -3.75 18.53
C VAL A 53 -7.65 -3.15 19.68
N ARG A 54 -6.39 -3.57 19.80
CA ARG A 54 -5.42 -3.01 20.77
C ARG A 54 -4.15 -2.46 20.14
N ALA A 55 -3.95 -2.65 18.84
CA ALA A 55 -2.86 -2.05 18.09
C ALA A 55 -3.32 -1.62 16.70
N VAL A 56 -2.74 -0.52 16.23
CA VAL A 56 -3.00 0.06 14.91
C VAL A 56 -1.67 0.45 14.32
N ILE A 57 -1.40 0.00 13.10
CA ILE A 57 -0.21 0.37 12.33
C ILE A 57 -0.66 1.05 11.05
N HIS A 58 -0.22 2.30 10.90
CA HIS A 58 -0.24 3.00 9.63
C HIS A 58 1.19 3.04 9.04
N ALA A 59 1.29 2.71 7.76
CA ALA A 59 2.54 2.68 7.02
C ALA A 59 2.32 2.99 5.54
N HIS A 60 3.41 3.20 4.81
CA HIS A 60 3.43 3.44 3.37
C HIS A 60 4.19 2.30 2.64
N PRO A 61 3.66 1.07 2.66
CA PRO A 61 4.31 -0.07 2.00
C PRO A 61 4.36 0.14 0.48
N ILE A 62 5.49 -0.17 -0.16
CA ILE A 62 5.83 0.31 -1.51
C ILE A 62 4.86 -0.27 -2.54
N PHE A 63 4.73 -1.58 -2.58
CA PHE A 63 3.93 -2.25 -3.61
C PHE A 63 2.44 -2.03 -3.37
N ALA A 64 1.99 -2.18 -2.13
CA ALA A 64 0.59 -1.94 -1.77
C ALA A 64 0.16 -0.49 -2.08
N THR A 65 1.00 0.50 -1.76
CA THR A 65 0.73 1.89 -2.12
C THR A 65 0.73 2.09 -3.64
N ALA A 66 1.69 1.47 -4.35
CA ALA A 66 1.77 1.55 -5.80
C ALA A 66 0.51 1.01 -6.51
N LEU A 67 -0.13 -0.03 -5.98
CA LEU A 67 -1.43 -0.51 -6.50
C LEU A 67 -2.49 0.58 -6.46
N THR A 68 -2.61 1.28 -5.32
CA THR A 68 -3.61 2.36 -5.19
C THR A 68 -3.30 3.54 -6.12
N VAL A 69 -2.03 3.84 -6.35
CA VAL A 69 -1.59 4.89 -7.29
C VAL A 69 -1.92 4.50 -8.72
N ALA A 70 -1.81 3.21 -9.06
CA ALA A 70 -2.18 2.66 -10.36
C ALA A 70 -3.71 2.50 -10.55
N GLY A 71 -4.52 2.85 -9.54
CA GLY A 71 -5.98 2.68 -9.58
C GLY A 71 -6.42 1.21 -9.57
N LEU A 72 -5.62 0.34 -8.96
CA LEU A 72 -5.90 -1.08 -8.86
C LEU A 72 -6.40 -1.44 -7.46
N ASP A 73 -7.34 -2.37 -7.42
CA ASP A 73 -7.76 -3.02 -6.18
C ASP A 73 -6.69 -3.99 -5.66
N PHE A 74 -6.79 -4.32 -4.38
CA PHE A 74 -5.94 -5.31 -3.76
C PHE A 74 -6.30 -6.73 -4.25
N PRO A 75 -5.32 -7.56 -4.66
CA PRO A 75 -5.57 -8.89 -5.20
C PRO A 75 -5.68 -9.92 -4.05
N ASP A 76 -6.80 -9.93 -3.37
CA ASP A 76 -7.09 -10.86 -2.25
C ASP A 76 -7.35 -12.32 -2.68
N ASP A 77 -7.33 -12.60 -3.98
CA ASP A 77 -7.66 -13.90 -4.58
C ASP A 77 -6.48 -14.61 -5.26
N ILE A 78 -5.23 -14.17 -5.03
CA ILE A 78 -4.05 -14.76 -5.69
C ILE A 78 -3.22 -15.69 -4.79
N LEU A 79 -3.32 -15.53 -3.46
CA LEU A 79 -2.60 -16.35 -2.48
C LEU A 79 -3.57 -16.88 -1.40
N PRO A 80 -3.60 -18.20 -1.13
CA PRO A 80 -4.52 -18.79 -0.16
C PRO A 80 -4.39 -18.23 1.25
N GLU A 81 -3.17 -17.90 1.68
CA GLU A 81 -2.89 -17.40 3.03
C GLU A 81 -3.61 -16.08 3.32
N VAL A 82 -3.71 -15.19 2.33
CA VAL A 82 -4.30 -13.85 2.50
C VAL A 82 -5.82 -13.92 2.45
N ALA A 83 -6.37 -14.73 1.56
CA ALA A 83 -7.80 -15.01 1.54
C ALA A 83 -8.31 -15.56 2.90
N LEU A 84 -7.47 -16.30 3.61
CA LEU A 84 -7.80 -16.88 4.92
C LEU A 84 -7.53 -15.95 6.10
N THR A 85 -6.49 -15.14 6.03
CA THR A 85 -6.02 -14.35 7.19
C THR A 85 -6.51 -12.91 7.15
N LEU A 86 -6.28 -12.18 6.04
CA LEU A 86 -6.71 -10.79 5.88
C LEU A 86 -8.14 -10.69 5.33
N GLY A 87 -8.57 -11.68 4.56
CA GLY A 87 -9.83 -11.61 3.82
C GLY A 87 -9.80 -10.51 2.76
N HIS A 88 -10.97 -9.91 2.50
CA HIS A 88 -11.07 -8.80 1.57
C HIS A 88 -10.37 -7.55 2.12
N VAL A 89 -9.57 -6.86 1.31
CA VAL A 89 -8.88 -5.62 1.69
C VAL A 89 -9.42 -4.47 0.83
N PRO A 90 -10.24 -3.57 1.38
CA PRO A 90 -10.79 -2.47 0.61
C PRO A 90 -9.76 -1.36 0.38
N VAL A 91 -9.96 -0.61 -0.71
CA VAL A 91 -9.27 0.66 -0.98
C VAL A 91 -10.19 1.82 -0.64
N SER A 92 -9.75 2.74 0.22
CA SER A 92 -10.55 3.88 0.66
C SER A 92 -10.80 4.90 -0.47
N ALA A 93 -11.72 5.83 -0.21
CA ALA A 93 -11.72 7.10 -0.93
C ALA A 93 -10.41 7.87 -0.70
N TYR A 94 -10.01 8.68 -1.68
CA TYR A 94 -8.91 9.62 -1.47
C TYR A 94 -9.34 10.64 -0.40
N ALA A 95 -8.44 10.92 0.52
CA ALA A 95 -8.56 11.96 1.52
C ALA A 95 -7.21 12.66 1.65
N THR A 96 -7.23 13.93 2.01
CA THR A 96 -5.98 14.67 2.21
C THR A 96 -5.30 14.19 3.50
N PRO A 97 -4.05 13.68 3.45
CA PRO A 97 -3.36 13.20 4.64
C PRO A 97 -3.29 14.25 5.74
N SER A 98 -3.40 13.82 7.00
CA SER A 98 -3.42 14.69 8.18
C SER A 98 -4.61 15.65 8.25
N SER A 99 -5.69 15.38 7.50
CA SER A 99 -6.96 16.10 7.60
C SER A 99 -8.00 15.31 8.41
N HIS A 100 -9.13 15.94 8.70
CA HIS A 100 -10.27 15.23 9.29
C HIS A 100 -10.87 14.18 8.33
N GLU A 101 -10.68 14.35 7.02
CA GLU A 101 -11.23 13.48 5.97
C GLU A 101 -10.63 12.06 6.05
N ASP A 102 -9.37 11.91 6.48
CA ASP A 102 -8.70 10.61 6.60
C ASP A 102 -9.48 9.64 7.50
N ALA A 103 -9.94 10.14 8.65
CA ALA A 103 -10.70 9.35 9.60
C ALA A 103 -12.12 9.05 9.07
N GLU A 104 -12.69 9.94 8.25
CA GLU A 104 -14.02 9.77 7.66
C GLU A 104 -14.05 8.69 6.59
N VAL A 105 -13.03 8.62 5.72
CA VAL A 105 -12.95 7.60 4.66
C VAL A 105 -12.65 6.20 5.21
N VAL A 106 -12.01 6.11 6.38
CA VAL A 106 -11.73 4.84 7.08
C VAL A 106 -12.92 4.36 7.90
N ARG A 107 -13.71 5.27 8.51
CA ARG A 107 -14.85 4.98 9.38
C ARG A 107 -15.82 3.91 8.85
N PRO A 108 -16.27 3.92 7.56
CA PRO A 108 -17.20 2.91 7.06
C PRO A 108 -16.54 1.54 6.84
N LEU A 109 -15.22 1.48 6.68
CA LEU A 109 -14.49 0.26 6.33
C LEU A 109 -13.97 -0.49 7.56
N ILE A 110 -13.48 0.23 8.57
CA ILE A 110 -12.73 -0.35 9.70
C ILE A 110 -13.54 -1.30 10.60
N ARG A 111 -14.87 -1.26 10.52
CA ARG A 111 -15.73 -2.14 11.31
C ARG A 111 -15.58 -3.62 10.92
N ASP A 112 -15.31 -3.86 9.64
CA ASP A 112 -15.39 -5.21 9.06
C ASP A 112 -14.05 -5.71 8.49
N HIS A 113 -13.01 -4.86 8.50
CA HIS A 113 -11.72 -5.15 7.89
C HIS A 113 -10.56 -4.91 8.86
N ASP A 114 -9.59 -5.81 8.84
CA ASP A 114 -8.39 -5.69 9.68
C ASP A 114 -7.19 -5.07 8.93
N ALA A 115 -7.33 -4.89 7.61
CA ALA A 115 -6.44 -4.12 6.76
C ALA A 115 -7.23 -3.28 5.76
N ILE A 116 -6.78 -2.05 5.50
CA ILE A 116 -7.36 -1.11 4.54
C ILE A 116 -6.20 -0.47 3.77
N LEU A 117 -6.34 -0.37 2.45
CA LEU A 117 -5.47 0.49 1.63
C LEU A 117 -6.05 1.90 1.57
N LEU A 118 -5.22 2.90 1.82
CA LEU A 118 -5.56 4.31 1.72
C LEU A 118 -5.15 4.80 0.33
N ARG A 119 -6.13 5.23 -0.49
CA ARG A 119 -5.91 5.59 -1.88
C ARG A 119 -4.86 6.70 -2.03
N GLN A 120 -3.78 6.42 -2.76
CA GLN A 120 -2.65 7.32 -3.01
C GLN A 120 -1.98 7.81 -1.71
N HIS A 121 -2.00 6.98 -0.66
CA HIS A 121 -1.45 7.35 0.62
C HIS A 121 -0.65 6.19 1.25
N GLY A 122 -1.28 5.06 1.54
CA GLY A 122 -0.62 3.99 2.29
C GLY A 122 -1.55 2.87 2.72
N SER A 123 -1.32 2.32 3.90
CA SER A 123 -2.15 1.27 4.50
C SER A 123 -2.46 1.56 5.97
N LEU A 124 -3.56 0.98 6.44
CA LEU A 124 -3.96 0.95 7.84
C LEU A 124 -4.27 -0.50 8.22
N THR A 125 -3.57 -1.02 9.22
CA THR A 125 -3.74 -2.40 9.70
C THR A 125 -3.97 -2.41 11.20
N VAL A 126 -4.76 -3.37 11.69
CA VAL A 126 -5.16 -3.46 13.10
C VAL A 126 -5.03 -4.87 13.63
N GLY A 127 -4.95 -5.01 14.96
CA GLY A 127 -4.90 -6.31 15.63
C GLY A 127 -5.15 -6.22 17.13
N LYS A 128 -5.30 -7.38 17.78
CA LYS A 128 -5.45 -7.53 19.24
C LYS A 128 -4.14 -7.27 19.99
N ASN A 129 -3.02 -7.23 19.27
CA ASN A 129 -1.70 -6.84 19.75
C ASN A 129 -0.87 -6.29 18.57
N LEU A 130 0.30 -5.73 18.87
CA LEU A 130 1.16 -5.10 17.85
C LEU A 130 1.69 -6.11 16.83
N GLU A 131 1.97 -7.34 17.26
CA GLU A 131 2.47 -8.41 16.40
C GLU A 131 1.45 -8.80 15.32
N GLU A 132 0.18 -8.96 15.66
CA GLU A 132 -0.88 -9.27 14.70
C GLU A 132 -1.07 -8.12 13.69
N ALA A 133 -1.09 -6.87 14.15
CA ALA A 133 -1.17 -5.71 13.26
C ALA A 133 0.04 -5.66 12.30
N LEU A 134 1.24 -6.00 12.78
CA LEU A 134 2.44 -6.06 11.95
C LEU A 134 2.38 -7.20 10.92
N ILE A 135 1.94 -8.38 11.32
CA ILE A 135 1.73 -9.52 10.42
C ILE A 135 0.72 -9.16 9.32
N HIS A 136 -0.35 -8.44 9.65
CA HIS A 136 -1.30 -7.93 8.66
C HIS A 136 -0.64 -6.99 7.65
N LEU A 137 0.22 -6.07 8.10
CA LEU A 137 0.98 -5.18 7.23
C LEU A 137 1.95 -5.94 6.32
N GLU A 138 2.69 -6.89 6.87
CA GLU A 138 3.66 -7.70 6.12
C GLU A 138 2.98 -8.53 5.02
N ARG A 139 1.86 -9.19 5.34
CA ARG A 139 1.08 -9.96 4.36
C ARG A 139 0.51 -9.08 3.25
N LEU A 140 0.01 -7.91 3.62
CA LEU A 140 -0.52 -6.93 2.68
C LEU A 140 0.56 -6.49 1.68
N GLU A 141 1.77 -6.18 2.15
CA GLU A 141 2.87 -5.82 1.24
C GLU A 141 3.35 -7.01 0.42
N HIS A 142 3.47 -8.19 1.03
CA HIS A 142 3.92 -9.40 0.34
C HIS A 142 3.02 -9.76 -0.86
N VAL A 143 1.70 -9.73 -0.69
CA VAL A 143 0.75 -9.98 -1.78
C VAL A 143 0.88 -8.94 -2.89
N ALA A 144 1.01 -7.67 -2.52
CA ALA A 144 1.14 -6.60 -3.50
C ALA A 144 2.44 -6.74 -4.32
N GLU A 145 3.53 -7.14 -3.68
CA GLU A 145 4.82 -7.44 -4.32
C GLU A 145 4.69 -8.64 -5.29
N VAL A 146 4.10 -9.74 -4.83
CA VAL A 146 3.87 -10.93 -5.67
C VAL A 146 3.00 -10.58 -6.88
N PHE A 147 1.92 -9.84 -6.67
CA PHE A 147 1.04 -9.40 -7.76
C PHE A 147 1.78 -8.51 -8.76
N HIS A 148 2.59 -7.56 -8.28
CA HIS A 148 3.40 -6.70 -9.12
C HIS A 148 4.35 -7.53 -10.01
N HIS A 149 5.09 -8.46 -9.42
CA HIS A 149 6.01 -9.33 -10.16
C HIS A 149 5.30 -10.29 -11.11
N ALA A 150 4.16 -10.87 -10.71
CA ALA A 150 3.35 -11.71 -11.59
C ALA A 150 2.91 -10.95 -12.86
N ARG A 151 2.50 -9.68 -12.71
CA ARG A 151 2.18 -8.82 -13.87
C ARG A 151 3.39 -8.57 -14.76
N GLN A 152 4.59 -8.38 -14.19
CA GLN A 152 5.83 -8.24 -14.97
C GLN A 152 6.20 -9.51 -15.73
N LEU A 153 5.87 -10.69 -15.19
CA LEU A 153 6.07 -11.98 -15.85
C LEU A 153 5.03 -12.29 -16.95
N GLY A 154 4.00 -11.45 -17.11
CA GLY A 154 3.03 -11.52 -18.21
C GLY A 154 1.62 -11.97 -17.82
N GLY A 155 1.30 -12.15 -16.54
CA GLY A 155 -0.08 -12.46 -16.13
C GLY A 155 -0.25 -12.84 -14.66
N VAL A 156 -1.50 -12.79 -14.20
CA VAL A 156 -1.89 -13.15 -12.83
C VAL A 156 -2.93 -14.25 -12.89
N ALA A 157 -2.60 -15.44 -12.36
CA ALA A 157 -3.55 -16.52 -12.17
C ALA A 157 -4.28 -16.31 -10.83
N ARG A 158 -5.61 -16.21 -10.88
CA ARG A 158 -6.48 -16.05 -9.70
C ARG A 158 -6.99 -17.40 -9.22
N ILE A 159 -7.16 -17.53 -7.91
CA ILE A 159 -7.77 -18.70 -7.28
C ILE A 159 -9.27 -18.67 -7.57
N PRO A 160 -9.85 -19.74 -8.14
CA PRO A 160 -11.28 -19.78 -8.42
C PRO A 160 -12.14 -19.60 -7.15
N PRO A 161 -13.30 -18.91 -7.22
CA PRO A 161 -14.13 -18.65 -6.05
C PRO A 161 -14.57 -19.90 -5.29
N GLU A 162 -14.75 -21.04 -5.97
CA GLU A 162 -15.07 -22.32 -5.36
C GLU A 162 -13.93 -22.87 -4.49
N GLU A 163 -12.67 -22.66 -4.88
CA GLU A 163 -11.50 -23.06 -4.11
C GLU A 163 -11.30 -22.13 -2.91
N LEU A 164 -11.55 -20.83 -3.07
CA LEU A 164 -11.58 -19.87 -1.94
C LEU A 164 -12.62 -20.27 -0.89
N ARG A 165 -13.81 -20.70 -1.31
CA ARG A 165 -14.85 -21.23 -0.40
C ARG A 165 -14.42 -22.52 0.28
N LYS A 166 -13.70 -23.42 -0.40
CA LYS A 166 -13.16 -24.65 0.22
C LYS A 166 -12.12 -24.32 1.27
N LEU A 167 -11.21 -23.38 0.97
CA LEU A 167 -10.19 -22.91 1.89
C LEU A 167 -10.83 -22.34 3.17
N ALA A 168 -11.83 -21.45 3.03
CA ALA A 168 -12.54 -20.85 4.16
C ALA A 168 -13.20 -21.89 5.09
N ASN A 169 -13.60 -23.05 4.54
CA ASN A 169 -14.20 -24.16 5.28
C ASN A 169 -13.19 -25.23 5.75
N SER A 170 -11.91 -25.10 5.38
CA SER A 170 -10.87 -26.08 5.69
C SER A 170 -10.34 -25.89 7.11
N LYS A 171 -9.97 -27.01 7.77
CA LYS A 171 -9.35 -27.00 9.11
C LYS A 171 -7.92 -26.42 9.13
N LEU A 172 -7.41 -25.88 8.02
CA LEU A 172 -6.04 -25.39 7.88
C LEU A 172 -5.72 -24.29 8.91
N LEU A 173 -6.73 -23.54 9.33
CA LEU A 173 -6.64 -22.53 10.39
C LEU A 173 -6.35 -23.11 11.79
N ARG A 174 -6.63 -24.40 12.04
CA ARG A 174 -6.50 -25.02 13.38
C ARG A 174 -5.06 -25.24 13.86
N HIS A 175 -4.07 -25.04 13.02
CA HIS A 175 -2.64 -25.18 13.40
C HIS A 175 -1.91 -23.84 13.52
N CYS A 176 -2.55 -22.73 13.16
CA CYS A 176 -2.10 -21.39 13.52
C CYS A 176 -2.73 -20.90 14.85
N GLU A 177 -3.57 -21.74 15.49
CA GLU A 177 -4.49 -21.40 16.59
C GLU A 177 -3.85 -21.23 17.98
N GLU A 178 -2.55 -21.48 18.18
CA GLU A 178 -1.89 -21.10 19.45
C GLU A 178 -1.77 -19.57 19.61
N GLY A 179 -2.18 -18.79 18.60
CA GLY A 179 -2.20 -17.33 18.62
C GLY A 179 -3.49 -16.68 18.13
N ALA A 180 -4.66 -17.06 18.65
CA ALA A 180 -5.99 -16.39 18.58
C ALA A 180 -6.63 -16.05 17.22
N LEU A 181 -7.94 -16.28 17.13
CA LEU A 181 -8.83 -15.72 16.10
C LEU A 181 -9.59 -14.52 16.68
N PRO A 182 -9.51 -13.34 16.03
CA PRO A 182 -10.71 -12.78 15.41
C PRO A 182 -10.41 -12.10 14.07
N GLY A 183 -11.26 -12.29 13.06
CA GLY A 183 -11.09 -11.57 11.77
C GLY A 183 -11.51 -12.32 10.51
N ALA A 184 -12.11 -13.51 10.60
CA ALA A 184 -12.84 -14.06 9.46
C ALA A 184 -13.84 -12.99 9.02
N ALA A 185 -13.61 -12.40 7.84
CA ALA A 185 -14.39 -11.31 7.29
C ALA A 185 -15.86 -11.48 7.69
N ARG A 186 -16.39 -10.52 8.45
CA ARG A 186 -17.79 -10.53 8.91
C ARG A 186 -18.68 -10.28 7.70
N GLN A 187 -18.81 -11.30 6.84
CA GLN A 187 -19.65 -11.38 5.64
C GLN A 187 -19.96 -10.01 5.02
N GLY A 188 -18.91 -9.34 4.53
CA GLY A 188 -19.05 -8.26 3.56
C GLY A 188 -19.53 -8.86 2.25
N ARG A 189 -20.76 -8.54 1.87
CA ARG A 189 -21.40 -8.97 0.62
C ARG A 189 -20.50 -8.56 -0.56
N CYS A 190 -20.04 -9.54 -1.34
CA CYS A 190 -19.35 -9.27 -2.60
C CYS A 190 -20.28 -8.43 -3.49
N PRO A 191 -19.89 -7.23 -3.95
CA PRO A 191 -20.64 -6.54 -4.99
C PRO A 191 -20.49 -7.34 -6.28
N ASP A 192 -21.60 -7.91 -6.72
CA ASP A 192 -21.73 -8.55 -8.01
C ASP A 192 -21.93 -7.43 -9.04
N GLU A 193 -20.88 -6.66 -9.36
CA GLU A 193 -20.93 -5.64 -10.41
C GLU A 193 -19.72 -5.68 -11.32
N ALA A 194 -20.04 -5.70 -12.61
CA ALA A 194 -19.18 -6.02 -13.73
C ALA A 194 -17.96 -5.10 -13.84
N ILE A 195 -16.80 -5.71 -14.05
CA ILE A 195 -15.61 -5.04 -14.55
C ILE A 195 -15.92 -4.58 -16.00
N PRO A 196 -15.98 -3.26 -16.30
CA PRO A 196 -16.02 -2.83 -17.69
C PRO A 196 -14.69 -3.23 -18.35
N LYS A 197 -14.76 -3.99 -19.44
CA LYS A 197 -13.62 -4.25 -20.31
C LYS A 197 -13.13 -2.90 -20.84
N GLY A 198 -11.97 -2.45 -20.39
CA GLY A 198 -11.29 -1.31 -21.00
C GLY A 198 -10.97 -1.65 -22.45
N ASP A 199 -11.45 -0.82 -23.37
CA ASP A 199 -11.24 -0.95 -24.80
C ASP A 199 -9.74 -0.99 -25.14
N ALA A 200 -9.38 -1.95 -26.01
CA ALA A 200 -8.08 -2.00 -26.62
C ALA A 200 -7.81 -0.67 -27.33
N VAL A 201 -6.74 0.02 -26.92
CA VAL A 201 -6.21 1.15 -27.69
C VAL A 201 -5.77 0.60 -29.04
N SER A 202 -6.55 0.90 -30.07
CA SER A 202 -6.26 0.58 -31.46
C SER A 202 -4.95 1.27 -31.85
N SER A 203 -3.94 0.47 -32.18
CA SER A 203 -2.75 0.91 -32.88
C SER A 203 -3.12 1.29 -34.31
N ASP A 204 -3.47 2.56 -34.51
CA ASP A 204 -3.50 3.16 -35.83
C ASP A 204 -2.65 4.44 -35.80
N GLN A 205 -1.36 4.27 -36.04
CA GLN A 205 -0.49 5.36 -36.47
C GLN A 205 0.06 5.00 -37.83
N GLY A 206 -0.40 5.79 -38.81
CA GLY A 206 -0.16 5.61 -40.22
C GLY A 206 1.33 5.58 -40.57
N ILE A 207 1.64 4.64 -41.43
CA ILE A 207 2.92 4.54 -42.14
C ILE A 207 3.00 5.74 -43.09
N ALA A 208 3.78 6.76 -42.73
CA ALA A 208 4.24 7.78 -43.65
C ALA A 208 5.50 7.27 -44.35
N SER A 209 5.34 6.87 -45.61
CA SER A 209 6.40 6.53 -46.55
C SER A 209 7.22 7.76 -46.93
N HIS A 210 8.56 7.69 -46.85
CA HIS A 210 9.45 8.56 -47.62
C HIS A 210 10.77 7.83 -47.99
N PRO A 211 11.45 8.27 -49.08
CA PRO A 211 12.04 7.38 -50.07
C PRO A 211 13.51 7.05 -49.82
N SER A 212 13.93 5.98 -50.49
CA SER A 212 15.30 5.47 -50.60
C SER A 212 16.31 6.53 -51.07
N THR A 213 17.38 6.72 -50.31
CA THR A 213 18.65 7.23 -50.82
C THR A 213 19.81 6.38 -50.32
N SER A 214 20.59 5.97 -51.31
CA SER A 214 21.84 5.21 -51.29
C SER A 214 22.99 5.95 -50.62
N GLY A 215 23.93 5.18 -50.03
CA GLY A 215 25.34 5.57 -49.94
C GLY A 215 25.93 5.57 -48.55
N VAL A 216 26.53 4.45 -48.15
CA VAL A 216 27.45 4.37 -47.00
C VAL A 216 28.87 4.59 -47.52
N PRO A 217 29.71 5.37 -46.81
CA PRO A 217 31.14 5.12 -46.79
C PRO A 217 31.61 4.71 -45.38
N SER A 218 32.49 3.71 -45.38
CA SER A 218 33.08 3.01 -44.25
C SER A 218 34.05 3.87 -43.42
N ALA A 219 34.12 3.54 -42.13
CA ALA A 219 35.08 4.09 -41.18
C ALA A 219 36.51 3.67 -41.49
N GLN A 220 37.32 4.60 -42.02
CA GLN A 220 38.78 4.58 -42.01
C GLN A 220 39.25 6.02 -42.22
N ASP A 221 39.72 6.64 -41.14
CA ASP A 221 40.85 7.59 -41.09
C ASP A 221 40.78 8.43 -39.81
N ALA A 222 41.23 7.81 -38.73
CA ALA A 222 41.84 8.55 -37.64
C ALA A 222 43.19 9.07 -38.14
N ARG A 223 43.33 10.38 -38.31
CA ARG A 223 44.54 11.17 -37.98
C ARG A 223 44.40 12.64 -38.42
N ASN A 224 44.57 13.48 -37.41
CA ASN A 224 45.43 14.66 -37.40
C ASN A 224 44.82 16.05 -37.60
N ASP A 225 45.29 16.89 -36.68
CA ASP A 225 45.57 18.33 -36.78
C ASP A 225 44.45 19.34 -36.51
N GLY A 226 44.77 20.32 -35.65
CA GLY A 226 43.80 21.36 -35.28
C GLY A 226 44.13 22.22 -34.06
N ARG A 227 45.33 22.78 -34.02
CA ARG A 227 45.80 23.85 -33.13
C ARG A 227 44.85 25.07 -32.97
N ARG A 228 45.04 25.76 -31.81
CA ARG A 228 44.79 27.21 -31.49
C ARG A 228 43.31 27.62 -31.27
N GLN A 229 42.93 28.53 -30.37
CA GLN A 229 43.62 29.56 -29.57
C GLN A 229 42.67 30.10 -28.48
N SER A 230 43.20 30.46 -27.31
CA SER A 230 42.62 31.38 -26.30
C SER A 230 42.62 32.85 -26.77
N PRO A 231 41.78 33.76 -26.23
CA PRO A 231 42.22 34.66 -25.12
C PRO A 231 41.10 35.02 -24.10
N ARG A 232 41.39 35.03 -22.77
CA ARG A 232 41.67 36.18 -21.85
C ARG A 232 40.55 37.23 -21.58
N SER A 233 40.01 37.14 -20.35
CA SER A 233 39.94 38.13 -19.23
C SER A 233 39.45 39.59 -19.37
N LYS A 234 38.83 40.03 -18.26
CA LYS A 234 38.46 41.38 -17.73
C LYS A 234 36.97 41.69 -17.92
N SER A 235 36.21 42.15 -16.92
CA SER A 235 36.50 42.88 -15.68
C SER A 235 35.43 42.60 -14.64
#